data_AF-A0A9X6RQ08-F1
#
_entry.id   AF-A0A9X6RQ08-F1
#
_cell.length_a   1.000
_cell.length_b   1.000
_cell.length_c   1.000
_cell.angle_alpha   90.00
_cell.angle_beta   90.00
_cell.angle_gamma   90.00
#
_symmetry.space_group_name_H-M   'P 1'
#
loop_
_entity.id
_entity.type
_entity.pdbx_description
1 polymer ?
#
loop_
_entity_poly.entity_id
_entity_poly.type
_entity_poly.pdbx_seq_one_letter_code
_entity_poly.pdbx_strand_id
1 'polypeptide(L)'
;MSGFVYNQFICRLLGFHRAPPVAGRLVNLITDIRNKADDNLRDTFYISPAGNICLTGSCKYYCDTSHGLCGAPENLPASFSGFLPEDDGPGLRMTWRHPWRRSYSRTKLAPWEMDKGYCDLIKTIEPYDGGRRMLDIMDMAVFDYLSNNLDRHHYETFYEFGNESSPIHLDQGR
;
A
#
# COMPACT_ATOMS: atom_id res chain seq x y z
N MET A 1 -13.33 4.75 8.90
CA MET A 1 -13.09 4.71 7.44
C MET A 1 -11.69 4.16 7.24
N SER A 2 -11.47 3.17 6.36
CA SER A 2 -10.14 2.55 6.22
C SER A 2 -9.14 3.54 5.58
N GLY A 3 -7.85 3.40 5.91
CA GLY A 3 -6.78 4.25 5.36
C GLY A 3 -6.78 4.26 3.83
N PHE A 4 -6.96 3.10 3.20
CA PHE A 4 -7.05 2.99 1.74
C PHE A 4 -8.15 3.84 1.11
N VAL A 5 -9.38 3.79 1.66
CA VAL A 5 -10.51 4.56 1.10
C VAL A 5 -10.26 6.05 1.28
N TYR A 6 -9.83 6.46 2.48
CA TYR A 6 -9.58 7.87 2.79
C TYR A 6 -8.46 8.47 1.93
N ASN A 7 -7.34 7.74 1.81
CA ASN A 7 -6.15 8.21 1.08
C ASN A 7 -6.40 8.32 -0.43
N GLN A 8 -7.26 7.47 -0.99
CA GLN A 8 -7.73 7.61 -2.37
C GLN A 8 -8.50 8.92 -2.60
N PHE A 9 -9.35 9.35 -1.66
CA PHE A 9 -10.03 10.64 -1.75
C PHE A 9 -9.07 11.82 -1.62
N ILE A 10 -8.09 11.77 -0.71
CA ILE A 10 -7.07 12.82 -0.61
C ILE A 10 -6.30 12.93 -1.93
N CYS A 11 -5.85 11.82 -2.50
CA CYS A 11 -5.10 11.80 -3.76
C CYS A 11 -5.91 12.45 -4.90
N ARG A 12 -7.23 12.26 -4.90
CA ARG A 12 -8.14 12.91 -5.84
C ARG A 12 -8.33 14.41 -5.57
N LEU A 13 -8.47 14.82 -4.30
CA LEU A 13 -8.65 16.23 -3.93
C LEU A 13 -7.42 17.08 -4.24
N LEU A 14 -6.22 16.50 -4.09
CA LEU A 14 -4.95 17.16 -4.43
C LEU A 14 -4.70 17.21 -5.95
N GLY A 15 -5.57 16.62 -6.77
CA GLY A 15 -5.42 16.59 -8.22
C GLY A 15 -4.30 15.66 -8.73
N PHE A 16 -3.80 14.75 -7.90
CA PHE A 16 -2.72 13.83 -8.31
C PHE A 16 -3.24 12.71 -9.20
N HIS A 17 -4.37 12.09 -8.85
CA HIS A 17 -4.96 10.97 -9.61
C HIS A 17 -4.01 9.75 -9.79
N ARG A 18 -3.15 9.50 -8.80
CA ARG A 18 -2.11 8.44 -8.84
C ARG A 18 -2.44 7.19 -8.00
N ALA A 19 -3.55 7.19 -7.26
CA ALA A 19 -3.99 6.05 -6.46
C ALA A 19 -5.12 5.29 -7.18
N PRO A 20 -5.14 3.95 -7.13
CA PRO A 20 -6.26 3.17 -7.68
C PRO A 20 -7.56 3.51 -6.94
N PRO A 21 -8.73 3.41 -7.59
CA PRO A 21 -10.01 3.65 -6.95
C PRO A 21 -10.25 2.60 -5.86
N VAL A 22 -10.70 3.03 -4.67
CA VAL A 22 -10.98 2.13 -3.54
C VAL A 22 -12.40 2.39 -3.02
N ALA A 23 -13.15 1.31 -2.78
CA ALA A 23 -14.48 1.38 -2.19
C ALA A 23 -14.57 0.52 -0.91
N GLY A 24 -15.30 1.01 0.08
CA GLY A 24 -15.68 0.21 1.24
C GLY A 24 -16.87 -0.68 0.92
N ARG A 25 -16.86 -1.93 1.38
CA ARG A 25 -17.99 -2.86 1.28
C ARG A 25 -18.08 -3.72 2.54
N LEU A 26 -19.30 -4.02 2.95
CA LEU A 26 -19.56 -5.03 3.98
C LEU A 26 -19.55 -6.41 3.31
N VAL A 27 -18.75 -7.33 3.85
CA VAL A 27 -18.52 -8.66 3.27
C VAL A 27 -19.04 -9.71 4.25
N ASN A 28 -19.81 -10.67 3.75
CA ASN A 28 -20.17 -11.84 4.56
C ASN A 28 -19.03 -12.87 4.52
N LEU A 29 -18.44 -13.16 5.67
CA LEU A 29 -17.26 -14.01 5.77
C LEU A 29 -17.47 -15.45 5.26
N ILE A 30 -18.70 -15.96 5.32
CA ILE A 30 -19.03 -17.31 4.84
C ILE A 30 -19.27 -17.29 3.33
N THR A 31 -20.25 -16.50 2.87
CA THR A 31 -20.74 -16.57 1.49
C THR A 31 -19.81 -15.88 0.49
N ASP A 32 -19.17 -14.79 0.91
CA ASP A 32 -18.32 -14.00 0.01
C ASP A 32 -16.85 -14.44 0.04
N ILE A 33 -16.37 -15.00 1.15
CA ILE A 33 -14.96 -15.40 1.32
C ILE A 33 -14.81 -16.92 1.46
N ARG A 34 -15.22 -17.52 2.59
CA ARG A 34 -14.91 -18.92 2.93
C ARG A 34 -15.33 -19.93 1.85
N ASN A 35 -16.53 -19.78 1.29
CA ASN A 35 -17.07 -20.68 0.27
C ASN A 35 -16.38 -20.54 -1.10
N LYS A 36 -15.60 -19.48 -1.32
CA LYS A 36 -14.89 -19.18 -2.57
C LYS A 36 -13.37 -19.21 -2.42
N ALA A 37 -12.88 -19.33 -1.19
CA ALA A 37 -11.46 -19.40 -0.86
C ALA A 37 -10.84 -20.71 -1.33
N ASP A 38 -9.51 -20.75 -1.45
CA ASP A 38 -8.75 -22.00 -1.55
C ASP A 38 -8.67 -22.73 -0.19
N ASP A 39 -8.10 -23.93 -0.18
CA ASP A 39 -8.01 -24.75 1.05
C ASP A 39 -7.16 -24.04 2.12
N ASN A 40 -6.04 -23.42 1.74
CA ASN A 40 -5.12 -22.74 2.64
C ASN A 40 -5.81 -21.62 3.43
N LEU A 41 -6.60 -20.78 2.77
CA LEU A 41 -7.34 -19.70 3.44
C LEU A 41 -8.56 -20.26 4.19
N ARG A 42 -9.24 -21.27 3.63
CA ARG A 42 -10.45 -21.84 4.24
C ARG A 42 -10.17 -22.50 5.59
N ASP A 43 -8.99 -23.11 5.75
CA ASP A 43 -8.58 -23.76 7.00
C ASP A 43 -8.26 -22.77 8.13
N THR A 44 -8.12 -21.48 7.82
CA THR A 44 -7.86 -20.42 8.82
C THR A 44 -9.13 -19.88 9.49
N PHE A 45 -10.31 -20.34 9.07
CA PHE A 45 -11.58 -19.92 9.65
C PHE A 45 -11.89 -20.68 10.93
N TYR A 46 -12.38 -19.96 11.94
CA TYR A 46 -12.77 -20.55 13.22
C TYR A 46 -13.93 -19.76 13.86
N ILE A 47 -14.59 -20.39 14.84
CA ILE A 47 -15.64 -19.74 15.63
C ILE A 47 -15.01 -19.26 16.94
N SER A 48 -15.11 -17.96 17.20
CA SER A 48 -14.64 -17.37 18.46
C SER A 48 -15.46 -17.86 19.66
N PRO A 49 -14.94 -17.76 20.90
CA PRO A 49 -15.73 -18.06 22.11
C PRO A 49 -17.02 -17.24 22.24
N ALA A 50 -17.09 -16.08 21.57
CA ALA A 50 -18.28 -15.23 21.51
C ALA A 50 -19.30 -15.66 20.43
N GLY A 51 -19.03 -16.75 19.69
CA GLY A 51 -19.91 -17.24 18.63
C GLY A 51 -19.76 -16.53 17.28
N ASN A 52 -18.82 -15.59 17.13
CA ASN A 52 -18.57 -14.91 15.87
C ASN A 52 -17.68 -15.74 14.93
N ILE A 53 -17.90 -15.60 13.63
CA ILE A 53 -17.02 -16.17 12.59
C ILE A 53 -15.77 -15.30 12.46
N CYS A 54 -14.60 -15.93 12.54
CA CYS A 54 -13.31 -15.26 12.43
C CYS A 54 -12.40 -15.96 11.40
N LEU A 55 -11.41 -15.23 10.91
CA LEU A 55 -10.31 -15.76 10.10
C LEU A 55 -8.97 -15.15 10.51
N THR A 56 -7.89 -15.95 10.46
CA THR A 56 -6.52 -15.44 10.67
C THR A 56 -5.79 -15.14 9.36
N GLY A 57 -6.10 -15.88 8.28
CA GLY A 57 -5.32 -15.84 7.05
C GLY A 57 -3.94 -16.49 7.18
N SER A 58 -3.17 -16.44 6.09
CA SER A 58 -1.80 -16.98 6.02
C SER A 58 -0.85 -15.88 5.55
N CYS A 59 -0.21 -15.20 6.51
CA CYS A 59 0.74 -14.11 6.23
C CYS A 59 1.80 -13.99 7.33
N LYS A 60 2.81 -13.15 7.11
CA LYS A 60 3.98 -13.05 8.01
C LYS A 60 3.71 -12.25 9.28
N TYR A 61 2.84 -11.24 9.23
CA TYR A 61 2.61 -10.31 10.32
C TYR A 61 1.14 -10.31 10.70
N TYR A 62 0.83 -10.48 11.98
CA TYR A 62 -0.53 -10.41 12.51
C TYR A 62 -1.52 -11.43 11.89
N CYS A 63 -1.03 -12.55 11.37
CA CYS A 63 -1.85 -13.67 10.91
C CYS A 63 -1.78 -14.84 11.91
N ASP A 64 -2.19 -14.57 13.15
CA ASP A 64 -2.33 -15.56 14.20
C ASP A 64 -3.70 -15.44 14.89
N THR A 65 -4.04 -16.38 15.77
CA THR A 65 -5.35 -16.42 16.44
C THR A 65 -5.58 -15.25 17.40
N SER A 66 -4.52 -14.56 17.85
CA SER A 66 -4.64 -13.37 18.70
C SER A 66 -5.00 -12.11 17.89
N HIS A 67 -4.76 -12.13 16.58
CA HIS A 67 -5.08 -11.04 15.65
C HIS A 67 -6.16 -11.43 14.62
N GLY A 68 -6.99 -12.43 14.93
CA GLY A 68 -8.05 -12.88 14.03
C GLY A 68 -9.06 -11.77 13.71
N LEU A 69 -9.42 -11.67 12.43
CA LEU A 69 -10.45 -10.77 11.95
C LEU A 69 -11.81 -11.42 12.15
N CYS A 70 -12.68 -10.82 12.96
CA CYS A 70 -13.98 -11.38 13.30
C CYS A 70 -15.14 -10.53 12.77
N GLY A 71 -16.16 -11.20 12.26
CA GLY A 71 -17.44 -10.56 11.93
C GLY A 71 -18.28 -10.27 13.18
N ALA A 72 -19.39 -9.57 12.97
CA ALA A 72 -20.40 -9.33 14.01
C ALA A 72 -21.83 -9.62 13.48
N PRO A 73 -22.30 -10.88 13.47
CA PRO A 73 -21.54 -12.11 13.75
C PRO A 73 -20.74 -12.64 12.53
N GLU A 74 -21.17 -12.31 11.30
CA GLU A 74 -20.57 -12.84 10.06
C GLU A 74 -20.07 -11.74 9.11
N ASN A 75 -20.56 -10.51 9.28
CA ASN A 75 -20.24 -9.41 8.39
C ASN A 75 -18.99 -8.66 8.85
N LEU A 76 -18.07 -8.42 7.92
CA LEU A 76 -16.82 -7.69 8.15
C LEU A 76 -16.70 -6.52 7.15
N PRO A 77 -16.49 -5.28 7.62
CA PRO A 77 -16.17 -4.16 6.73
C PRO A 77 -14.79 -4.36 6.10
N ALA A 78 -14.71 -4.26 4.78
CA ALA A 78 -13.47 -4.36 4.03
C ALA A 78 -13.37 -3.25 2.98
N SER A 79 -12.15 -2.94 2.55
CA SER A 79 -11.90 -2.06 1.41
C SER A 79 -11.46 -2.87 0.20
N PHE A 80 -12.04 -2.56 -0.96
CA PHE A 80 -11.74 -3.18 -2.25
C PHE A 80 -11.05 -2.14 -3.12
N SER A 81 -9.80 -2.39 -3.48
CA SER A 81 -9.05 -1.59 -4.43
C SER A 81 -9.26 -2.12 -5.83
N GLY A 82 -9.43 -1.22 -6.81
CA GLY A 82 -9.33 -1.55 -8.21
C GLY A 82 -7.98 -2.19 -8.49
N PHE A 83 -7.99 -3.35 -9.16
CA PHE A 83 -6.78 -4.03 -9.56
C PHE A 83 -6.14 -3.28 -10.73
N LEU A 84 -4.83 -3.09 -10.68
CA LEU A 84 -4.09 -2.61 -11.84
C LEU A 84 -4.09 -3.71 -12.92
N PRO A 85 -3.79 -3.38 -14.18
CA PRO A 85 -3.56 -4.40 -15.21
C PRO A 85 -2.54 -5.45 -14.75
N GLU A 86 -2.61 -6.63 -15.36
CA GLU A 86 -1.63 -7.70 -15.12
C GLU A 86 -0.20 -7.16 -15.32
N ASP A 87 0.76 -7.72 -14.57
CA ASP A 87 2.15 -7.23 -14.56
C ASP A 87 2.92 -7.72 -15.80
N ASP A 88 2.38 -7.47 -16.97
CA ASP A 88 2.88 -7.87 -18.26
C ASP A 88 2.48 -6.86 -19.34
N GLY A 89 3.15 -6.92 -20.50
CA GLY A 89 2.91 -6.02 -21.64
C GLY A 89 2.79 -4.54 -21.20
N PRO A 90 1.64 -3.87 -21.43
CA PRO A 90 1.43 -2.47 -21.04
C PRO A 90 1.23 -2.27 -19.53
N GLY A 91 0.90 -3.32 -18.80
CA GLY A 91 0.72 -3.31 -17.35
C GLY A 91 2.00 -3.58 -16.56
N LEU A 92 3.11 -3.89 -17.25
CA LEU A 92 4.41 -4.16 -16.63
C LEU A 92 4.88 -2.97 -15.78
N ARG A 93 5.20 -3.23 -14.52
CA ARG A 93 5.61 -2.20 -13.55
C ARG A 93 7.08 -2.33 -13.17
N MET A 94 7.71 -1.18 -13.01
CA MET A 94 9.04 -1.05 -12.41
C MET A 94 8.90 -0.63 -10.95
N THR A 95 9.54 -1.39 -10.07
CA THR A 95 9.64 -1.04 -8.64
C THR A 95 10.93 -0.26 -8.39
N TRP A 96 10.79 0.92 -7.80
CA TRP A 96 11.90 1.80 -7.44
C TRP A 96 12.06 1.86 -5.93
N ARG A 97 13.31 1.82 -5.46
CA ARG A 97 13.60 2.07 -4.05
C ARG A 97 13.50 3.56 -3.75
N HIS A 98 12.70 3.92 -2.75
CA HIS A 98 12.54 5.31 -2.35
C HIS A 98 13.86 5.84 -1.73
N PRO A 99 14.40 6.99 -2.18
CA PRO A 99 15.68 7.51 -1.68
C PRO A 99 15.61 7.89 -0.20
N TRP A 100 14.46 8.41 0.27
CA TRP A 100 14.19 8.67 1.69
C TRP A 100 13.59 7.48 2.45
N ARG A 101 13.81 6.24 1.98
CA ARG A 101 13.37 5.05 2.70
C ARG A 101 13.99 5.01 4.10
N ARG A 102 13.20 4.66 5.12
CA ARG A 102 13.66 4.43 6.50
C ARG A 102 14.60 3.23 6.61
N SER A 103 15.40 3.17 7.66
CA SER A 103 16.29 2.03 7.93
C SER A 103 15.54 0.73 8.27
N TYR A 104 14.27 0.83 8.70
CA TYR A 104 13.50 -0.26 9.29
C TYR A 104 14.23 -0.96 10.44
N SER A 105 15.07 -0.21 11.14
CA SER A 105 15.86 -0.65 12.27
C SER A 105 15.60 0.27 13.45
N ARG A 106 15.49 -0.31 14.65
CA ARG A 106 15.35 0.47 15.88
C ARG A 106 16.62 1.22 16.27
N THR A 107 17.79 0.81 15.75
CA THR A 107 19.09 1.31 16.19
C THR A 107 19.88 2.00 15.08
N LYS A 108 19.64 1.64 13.81
CA LYS A 108 20.35 2.23 12.68
C LYS A 108 19.58 3.44 12.13
N LEU A 109 20.29 4.52 11.90
CA LEU A 109 19.78 5.69 11.20
C LEU A 109 19.92 5.50 9.67
N ALA A 110 19.02 6.09 8.91
CA ALA A 110 19.08 6.14 7.46
C ALA A 110 20.06 7.22 6.99
N PRO A 111 20.67 7.11 5.79
CA PRO A 111 21.63 8.09 5.29
C PRO A 111 21.10 9.53 5.28
N TRP A 112 19.84 9.72 4.88
CA TRP A 112 19.18 11.03 4.82
C TRP A 112 18.92 11.65 6.21
N GLU A 113 18.95 10.86 7.28
CA GLU A 113 18.81 11.37 8.66
C GLU A 113 20.15 11.97 9.16
N MET A 114 21.27 11.56 8.56
CA MET A 114 22.62 11.96 8.97
C MET A 114 23.21 13.08 8.12
N ASP A 115 22.81 13.14 6.84
CA ASP A 115 23.38 14.08 5.88
C ASP A 115 22.36 15.17 5.48
N LYS A 116 22.65 16.43 5.83
CA LYS A 116 21.83 17.58 5.45
C LYS A 116 21.89 17.88 3.95
N GLY A 117 22.96 17.48 3.26
CA GLY A 117 23.16 17.64 1.81
C GLY A 117 22.63 16.48 0.98
N TYR A 118 21.94 15.50 1.60
CA TYR A 118 21.51 14.27 0.92
C TYR A 118 20.68 14.52 -0.35
N CYS A 119 19.81 15.53 -0.32
CA CYS A 119 18.98 15.89 -1.48
C CYS A 119 19.82 16.30 -2.70
N ASP A 120 20.94 17.00 -2.49
CA ASP A 120 21.79 17.46 -3.59
C ASP A 120 22.56 16.29 -4.21
N LEU A 121 22.91 15.27 -3.44
CA LEU A 121 23.42 13.99 -3.96
C LEU A 121 22.35 13.25 -4.77
N ILE A 122 21.11 13.16 -4.27
CA ILE A 122 20.04 12.44 -4.99
C ILE A 122 19.76 13.08 -6.36
N LYS A 123 19.80 14.41 -6.46
CA LYS A 123 19.64 15.13 -7.72
C LYS A 123 20.75 14.86 -8.76
N THR A 124 21.80 14.09 -8.44
CA THR A 124 22.82 13.69 -9.42
C THR A 124 22.72 12.23 -9.83
N ILE A 125 21.67 11.52 -9.40
CA ILE A 125 21.51 10.08 -9.60
C ILE A 125 20.25 9.83 -10.45
N GLU A 126 20.38 9.08 -11.56
CA GLU A 126 19.24 8.61 -12.34
C GLU A 126 18.28 7.77 -11.47
N PRO A 127 16.94 7.97 -11.55
CA PRO A 127 16.20 8.83 -12.47
C PRO A 127 15.87 10.23 -11.92
N TYR A 128 16.52 10.69 -10.85
CA TYR A 128 16.22 11.95 -10.16
C TYR A 128 17.03 13.15 -10.67
N ASP A 129 18.01 12.92 -11.54
CA ASP A 129 18.91 13.90 -12.12
C ASP A 129 18.33 14.70 -13.29
N GLY A 130 17.14 14.31 -13.76
CA GLY A 130 16.43 15.00 -14.82
C GLY A 130 14.93 14.75 -14.82
N GLY A 131 14.24 15.37 -15.78
CA GLY A 131 12.82 15.17 -16.02
C GLY A 131 11.93 15.60 -14.85
N ARG A 132 10.78 14.93 -14.73
CA ARG A 132 9.76 15.20 -13.70
C ARG A 132 9.94 14.45 -12.39
N ARG A 133 10.80 13.43 -12.36
CA ARG A 133 10.82 12.43 -11.29
C ARG A 133 11.04 13.02 -9.90
N MET A 134 11.96 13.97 -9.76
CA MET A 134 12.24 14.59 -8.47
C MET A 134 11.03 15.40 -7.94
N LEU A 135 10.28 16.05 -8.84
CA LEU A 135 9.05 16.76 -8.49
C LEU A 135 7.92 15.79 -8.12
N ASP A 136 7.80 14.67 -8.83
CA ASP A 136 6.81 13.65 -8.50
C ASP A 136 7.05 13.02 -7.12
N ILE A 137 8.31 12.89 -6.69
CA ILE A 137 8.65 12.46 -5.33
C ILE A 137 8.26 13.52 -4.28
N MET A 138 8.35 14.81 -4.60
CA MET A 138 7.88 15.87 -3.70
C MET A 138 6.35 15.83 -3.54
N ASP A 139 5.60 15.66 -4.63
CA ASP A 139 4.14 15.45 -4.58
C ASP A 139 3.78 14.25 -3.69
N MET A 140 4.49 13.13 -3.86
CA MET A 140 4.32 11.94 -3.05
C MET A 140 4.64 12.19 -1.58
N ALA A 141 5.72 12.92 -1.27
CA ALA A 141 6.09 13.25 0.09
C ALA A 141 5.05 14.13 0.79
N VAL A 142 4.47 15.11 0.07
CA VAL A 142 3.35 15.93 0.58
C VAL A 142 2.13 15.06 0.83
N PHE A 143 1.80 14.17 -0.10
CA PHE A 143 0.70 13.23 0.06
C PHE A 143 0.88 12.33 1.29
N ASP A 144 2.04 11.68 1.41
CA ASP A 144 2.38 10.78 2.51
C ASP A 144 2.41 11.50 3.86
N TYR A 145 2.86 12.76 3.89
CA TYR A 145 2.79 13.60 5.09
C TYR A 145 1.34 13.87 5.53
N LEU A 146 0.46 14.25 4.59
CA LEU A 146 -0.95 14.53 4.87
C LEU A 146 -1.74 13.29 5.27
N SER A 147 -1.40 12.12 4.72
CA SER A 147 -2.01 10.84 5.10
C SER A 147 -1.36 10.20 6.32
N ASN A 148 -0.28 10.78 6.86
CA ASN A 148 0.56 10.21 7.90
C ASN A 148 1.12 8.81 7.56
N ASN A 149 1.40 8.56 6.27
CA ASN A 149 2.00 7.31 5.81
C ASN A 149 3.53 7.40 5.90
N LEU A 150 4.10 6.76 6.93
CA LEU A 150 5.55 6.77 7.16
C LEU A 150 6.27 5.56 6.56
N ASP A 151 5.57 4.73 5.79
CA ASP A 151 6.05 3.44 5.28
C ASP A 151 6.36 3.43 3.77
N ARG A 152 6.46 4.59 3.12
CA ARG A 152 6.89 4.66 1.72
C ARG A 152 8.35 4.27 1.56
N HIS A 153 8.58 2.99 1.25
CA HIS A 153 9.92 2.45 1.04
C HIS A 153 10.21 2.07 -0.41
N HIS A 154 9.16 1.84 -1.19
CA HIS A 154 9.20 1.69 -2.63
C HIS A 154 8.07 2.50 -3.26
N TYR A 155 8.22 2.74 -4.56
CA TYR A 155 7.14 3.22 -5.41
C TYR A 155 7.24 2.53 -6.77
N GLU A 156 6.13 2.51 -7.52
CA GLU A 156 6.06 1.83 -8.80
C GLU A 156 5.78 2.82 -9.94
N THR A 157 6.25 2.51 -11.14
CA THR A 157 5.88 3.19 -12.39
C THR A 157 5.57 2.16 -13.47
N PHE A 158 4.81 2.52 -14.50
CA PHE A 158 4.65 1.65 -15.66
C PHE A 158 5.92 1.69 -16.52
N TYR A 159 6.44 0.51 -16.85
CA TYR A 159 7.65 0.34 -17.65
C TYR A 159 7.51 1.00 -19.04
N GLU A 160 6.34 0.82 -19.67
CA GLU A 160 6.06 1.32 -21.03
C GLU A 160 6.23 2.84 -21.16
N PHE A 161 5.96 3.61 -20.10
CA PHE A 161 6.05 5.08 -20.11
C PHE A 161 7.43 5.60 -19.68
N GLY A 162 8.36 4.73 -19.29
CA GLY A 162 9.72 5.10 -18.90
C GLY A 162 9.78 6.09 -17.72
N ASN A 163 10.85 6.90 -17.69
CA ASN A 163 11.12 7.83 -16.59
C ASN A 163 10.18 9.05 -16.56
N GLU A 164 9.57 9.40 -17.69
CA GLU A 164 8.62 10.53 -17.84
C GLU A 164 7.18 10.17 -17.47
N SER A 165 7.02 9.31 -16.46
CA SER A 165 5.74 8.85 -15.93
C SER A 165 5.64 9.10 -14.42
N SER A 166 4.41 9.33 -13.95
CA SER A 166 4.16 9.54 -12.54
C SER A 166 4.23 8.23 -11.75
N PRO A 167 4.79 8.25 -10.52
CA PRO A 167 4.69 7.14 -9.58
C PRO A 167 3.23 6.79 -9.24
N ILE A 168 2.98 5.50 -9.03
CA ILE A 168 1.69 4.98 -8.58
C ILE A 168 1.68 4.95 -7.05
N HIS A 169 0.63 5.51 -6.46
CA HIS A 169 0.47 5.64 -5.01
C HIS A 169 -0.20 4.37 -4.43
N LEU A 170 0.55 3.27 -4.36
CA LEU A 170 0.08 1.97 -3.82
C LEU A 170 0.27 1.84 -2.30
N ASP A 171 -0.35 0.83 -1.71
CA ASP A 171 -0.18 0.41 -0.30
C ASP A 171 -0.38 1.51 0.76
N GLN A 172 -1.47 2.28 0.61
CA GLN A 172 -1.84 3.40 1.49
C GLN A 172 -2.58 2.98 2.77
N GLY A 173 -2.31 1.76 3.26
CA GLY A 173 -3.02 1.20 4.41
C GLY A 173 -2.45 1.55 5.77
N ARG A 174 -1.26 2.16 5.80
CA ARG A 174 -0.50 2.46 7.01
C ARG A 174 -0.80 3.84 7.58
#